data_AF-A0A3N5W8M2-F1
#
_entry.id   AF-A0A3N5W8M2-F1
#
_cell.length_a   1.000
_cell.length_b   1.000
_cell.length_c   1.000
_cell.angle_alpha   90.00
_cell.angle_beta   90.00
_cell.angle_gamma   90.00
#
_symmetry.space_group_name_H-M   'P 1'
#
loop_
_entity.id
_entity.type
_entity.pdbx_description
1 polymer ?
#
loop_
_entity_poly.entity_id
_entity_poly.type
_entity_poly.pdbx_seq_one_letter_code
_entity_poly.pdbx_strand_id
1 'polypeptide(L)'
;MVGDDSNDLFDPYERAKGHWITADPQFVAPGHWDPNGTPDKLSDDFWVDGDYHLKSQAGRWDPNSRTWVKDDVTNPCIDAGDPNSPVGEEPFPNGGRINMGAYGGTAEASKSYFGEPVCETMIAGDINGDCRVDFADLDILALHWLENGGASAIMDYPEEK
;
A
#
# COMPACT_ATOMS: atom_id res chain seq x y z
N MET A 1 1.06 15.91 -21.85
CA MET A 1 0.84 15.89 -23.31
C MET A 1 0.73 14.42 -23.68
N VAL A 2 -0.36 13.84 -24.19
CA VAL A 2 -1.64 14.30 -24.77
C VAL A 2 -2.61 13.12 -24.57
N GLY A 3 -3.88 13.37 -24.24
CA GLY A 3 -4.96 12.39 -24.52
C GLY A 3 -5.40 12.60 -25.95
N ASP A 4 -5.55 11.53 -26.72
CA ASP A 4 -5.75 11.62 -28.18
C ASP A 4 -7.05 12.35 -28.58
N ASP A 5 -8.00 12.52 -27.66
CA ASP A 5 -9.05 13.52 -27.81
C ASP A 5 -9.57 14.11 -26.47
N SER A 6 -10.36 15.17 -26.57
CA SER A 6 -11.02 15.83 -25.44
C SER A 6 -12.31 15.13 -24.98
N ASN A 7 -12.72 14.06 -25.68
CA ASN A 7 -13.95 13.31 -25.42
C ASN A 7 -13.71 12.14 -24.46
N ASP A 8 -12.47 11.67 -24.29
CA ASP A 8 -12.05 10.72 -23.24
C ASP A 8 -12.34 11.22 -21.81
N LEU A 9 -12.54 12.52 -21.62
CA LEU A 9 -12.98 13.09 -20.33
C LEU A 9 -14.46 12.87 -20.04
N PHE A 10 -15.26 12.55 -21.07
CA PHE A 10 -16.71 12.35 -20.98
C PHE A 10 -17.12 10.89 -21.19
N ASP A 11 -16.19 9.99 -21.53
CA ASP A 11 -16.41 8.55 -21.54
C ASP A 11 -16.11 7.95 -20.14
N PRO A 12 -17.12 7.48 -19.40
CA PRO A 12 -16.93 6.92 -18.07
C PRO A 12 -16.12 5.60 -18.06
N TYR A 13 -15.95 4.93 -19.21
CA TYR A 13 -15.25 3.65 -19.32
C TYR A 13 -13.79 3.80 -19.77
N GLU A 14 -13.45 4.87 -20.51
CA GLU A 14 -12.07 5.20 -20.89
C GLU A 14 -11.39 6.14 -19.88
N ARG A 15 -12.09 6.48 -18.78
CA ARG A 15 -11.59 7.31 -17.69
C ARG A 15 -10.42 6.68 -16.89
N ALA A 16 -9.79 5.63 -17.37
CA ALA A 16 -8.54 5.09 -16.84
C ALA A 16 -7.46 4.89 -17.92
N LYS A 17 -7.78 5.12 -19.21
CA LYS A 17 -6.84 4.96 -20.32
C LYS A 17 -6.14 6.26 -20.72
N GLY A 18 -6.63 7.40 -20.25
CA GLY A 18 -5.89 8.63 -20.39
C GLY A 18 -4.60 8.56 -19.55
N HIS A 19 -3.46 8.77 -20.20
CA HIS A 19 -2.12 8.81 -19.60
C HIS A 19 -1.93 10.03 -18.67
N TRP A 20 -2.68 10.10 -17.57
CA TRP A 20 -2.58 11.18 -16.57
C TRP A 20 -1.65 10.82 -15.42
N ILE A 21 -1.33 9.53 -15.28
CA ILE A 21 -0.30 8.98 -14.44
C ILE A 21 0.83 8.51 -15.36
N THR A 22 2.02 9.09 -15.19
CA THR A 22 3.20 8.79 -16.02
C THR A 22 3.81 7.41 -15.74
N ALA A 23 3.27 6.67 -14.77
CA ALA A 23 3.65 5.31 -14.43
C ALA A 23 2.46 4.60 -13.73
N ASP A 24 2.39 3.27 -13.88
CA ASP A 24 1.49 2.43 -13.07
C ASP A 24 1.81 2.66 -11.58
N PRO A 25 0.83 3.05 -10.75
CA PRO A 25 1.03 3.24 -9.31
C PRO A 25 1.33 1.94 -8.56
N GLN A 26 1.30 0.78 -9.23
CA GLN A 26 1.64 -0.54 -8.69
C GLN A 26 0.80 -0.92 -7.47
N PHE A 27 -0.48 -0.56 -7.51
CA PHE A 27 -1.52 -1.19 -6.70
C PHE A 27 -1.90 -2.55 -7.31
N VAL A 28 -2.68 -3.34 -6.57
CA VAL A 28 -3.17 -4.64 -7.04
C VAL A 28 -4.16 -4.47 -8.16
N ALA A 29 -5.18 -3.66 -7.90
CA ALA A 29 -6.26 -3.40 -8.84
C ALA A 29 -6.88 -2.03 -8.53
N PRO A 30 -6.91 -1.09 -9.49
CA PRO A 30 -7.68 0.12 -9.32
C PRO A 30 -9.19 -0.20 -9.30
N GLY A 31 -9.97 0.60 -8.57
CA GLY A 31 -11.43 0.57 -8.72
C GLY A 31 -11.86 1.07 -10.10
N HIS A 32 -13.02 0.65 -10.56
CA HIS A 32 -13.55 1.02 -11.87
C HIS A 32 -15.09 1.08 -11.87
N TRP A 33 -15.66 1.76 -12.87
CA TRP A 33 -17.09 1.68 -13.15
C TRP A 33 -17.40 0.41 -13.95
N ASP A 34 -18.31 -0.40 -13.46
CA ASP A 34 -18.83 -1.58 -14.17
C ASP A 34 -20.08 -1.18 -14.97
N PRO A 35 -20.13 -1.44 -16.30
CA PRO A 35 -21.28 -1.14 -17.16
C PRO A 35 -22.55 -1.95 -16.85
N ASN A 36 -22.48 -2.92 -15.93
CA ASN A 36 -23.53 -3.89 -15.66
C ASN A 36 -24.00 -4.64 -16.94
N GLY A 37 -23.07 -4.83 -17.88
CA GLY A 37 -23.35 -5.43 -19.20
C GLY A 37 -24.10 -4.53 -20.18
N THR A 38 -24.31 -3.25 -19.85
CA THR A 38 -25.01 -2.26 -20.70
C THR A 38 -24.18 -0.98 -20.91
N PRO A 39 -23.13 -1.02 -21.75
CA PRO A 39 -22.20 0.12 -21.94
C PRO A 39 -22.87 1.42 -22.39
N ASP A 40 -23.98 1.36 -23.13
CA ASP A 40 -24.67 2.56 -23.61
C ASP A 40 -25.65 3.15 -22.56
N LYS A 41 -25.80 2.51 -21.40
CA LYS A 41 -26.79 2.87 -20.38
C LYS A 41 -26.12 3.25 -19.07
N LEU A 42 -25.55 4.45 -19.02
CA LEU A 42 -24.82 4.96 -17.85
C LEU A 42 -25.62 5.04 -16.53
N SER A 43 -26.94 4.87 -16.58
CA SER A 43 -27.82 4.99 -15.41
C SER A 43 -27.80 3.76 -14.49
N ASP A 44 -27.35 2.60 -14.97
CA ASP A 44 -27.21 1.37 -14.16
C ASP A 44 -25.77 0.92 -13.94
N ASP A 45 -24.81 1.73 -14.38
CA ASP A 45 -23.41 1.60 -14.00
C ASP A 45 -23.27 1.70 -12.47
N PHE A 46 -22.35 0.92 -11.92
CA PHE A 46 -21.99 0.98 -10.51
C PHE A 46 -20.48 0.94 -10.31
N TRP A 47 -20.03 1.52 -9.21
CA TRP A 47 -18.62 1.52 -8.85
C TRP A 47 -18.22 0.19 -8.23
N VAL A 48 -17.12 -0.39 -8.71
CA VAL A 48 -16.44 -1.55 -8.14
C VAL A 48 -15.18 -1.08 -7.45
N ASP A 49 -15.11 -1.32 -6.14
CA ASP A 49 -13.93 -0.98 -5.34
C ASP A 49 -12.69 -1.78 -5.78
N GLY A 50 -11.55 -1.08 -5.77
CA GLY A 50 -10.25 -1.66 -6.06
C GLY A 50 -9.57 -2.26 -4.83
N ASP A 51 -8.47 -2.95 -5.08
CA ASP A 51 -7.50 -3.37 -4.07
C ASP A 51 -6.27 -2.46 -4.16
N TYR A 52 -6.20 -1.49 -3.24
CA TYR A 52 -5.16 -0.47 -3.18
C TYR A 52 -3.98 -0.84 -2.29
N HIS A 53 -3.85 -2.12 -1.89
CA HIS A 53 -2.62 -2.58 -1.27
C HIS A 53 -1.44 -2.39 -2.22
N LEU A 54 -0.27 -2.07 -1.68
CA LEU A 54 0.94 -1.90 -2.46
C LEU A 54 1.46 -3.27 -2.90
N LYS A 55 1.81 -3.43 -4.18
CA LYS A 55 2.48 -4.66 -4.61
C LYS A 55 3.81 -4.84 -3.88
N SER A 56 4.07 -6.05 -3.40
CA SER A 56 5.29 -6.36 -2.67
C SER A 56 5.80 -7.75 -2.98
N GLN A 57 7.08 -7.82 -3.39
CA GLN A 57 7.81 -9.09 -3.49
C GLN A 57 7.99 -9.75 -2.12
N ALA A 58 7.89 -8.96 -1.04
CA ALA A 58 8.00 -9.46 0.32
C ALA A 58 6.71 -10.05 0.87
N GLY A 59 5.58 -9.61 0.33
CA GLY A 59 4.26 -10.08 0.70
C GLY A 59 3.30 -8.91 0.85
N ARG A 60 2.22 -8.97 0.10
CA ARG A 60 1.06 -8.09 0.18
C ARG A 60 -0.12 -8.83 0.80
N TRP A 61 -0.93 -8.14 1.59
CA TRP A 61 -2.16 -8.72 2.13
C TRP A 61 -3.20 -8.90 1.02
N ASP A 62 -3.77 -10.10 0.92
CA ASP A 62 -4.96 -10.37 0.11
C ASP A 62 -6.19 -10.50 1.03
N PRO A 63 -7.14 -9.54 1.00
CA PRO A 63 -8.29 -9.56 1.89
C PRO A 63 -9.25 -10.73 1.62
N ASN A 64 -9.24 -11.31 0.40
CA ASN A 64 -10.12 -12.40 0.03
C ASN A 64 -9.67 -13.73 0.64
N SER A 65 -8.39 -14.06 0.45
CA SER A 65 -7.81 -15.29 1.02
C SER A 65 -7.36 -15.12 2.47
N ARG A 66 -7.20 -13.89 2.95
CA ARG A 66 -6.61 -13.53 4.26
C ARG A 66 -5.21 -14.10 4.40
N THR A 67 -4.41 -13.99 3.34
CA THR A 67 -3.04 -14.49 3.28
C THR A 67 -2.09 -13.45 2.68
N TRP A 68 -0.78 -13.67 2.85
CA TRP A 68 0.26 -12.88 2.23
C TRP A 68 0.62 -13.45 0.85
N VAL A 69 0.45 -12.64 -0.18
CA VAL A 69 0.75 -12.98 -1.58
C VAL A 69 2.02 -12.26 -2.01
N LYS A 70 2.98 -12.96 -2.62
CA LYS A 70 4.18 -12.34 -3.18
C LYS A 70 3.90 -11.86 -4.60
N ASP A 71 4.18 -10.59 -4.86
CA ASP A 71 4.10 -9.99 -6.18
C ASP A 71 5.45 -10.08 -6.91
N ASP A 72 5.47 -9.68 -8.18
CA ASP A 72 6.67 -9.62 -9.02
C ASP A 72 7.43 -8.29 -8.91
N VAL A 73 6.80 -7.27 -8.35
CA VAL A 73 7.34 -5.92 -8.16
C VAL A 73 7.14 -5.42 -6.73
N THR A 74 8.04 -4.55 -6.29
CA THR A 74 7.93 -3.85 -5.00
C THR A 74 7.62 -2.38 -5.26
N ASN A 75 6.51 -1.91 -4.70
CA ASN A 75 6.05 -0.54 -4.87
C ASN A 75 7.01 0.47 -4.19
N PRO A 76 7.36 1.60 -4.84
CA PRO A 76 8.26 2.60 -4.26
C PRO A 76 7.69 3.35 -3.05
N CYS A 77 6.39 3.23 -2.77
CA CYS A 77 5.74 3.80 -1.59
C CYS A 77 5.88 2.94 -0.33
N ILE A 78 6.46 1.74 -0.45
CA ILE A 78 6.80 0.90 0.70
C ILE A 78 7.96 1.54 1.46
N ASP A 79 7.87 1.59 2.79
CA ASP A 79 8.83 2.22 3.72
C ASP A 79 9.17 3.68 3.39
N ALA A 80 8.24 4.41 2.76
CA ALA A 80 8.51 5.71 2.16
C ALA A 80 7.86 6.90 2.89
N GLY A 81 7.07 6.66 3.94
CA GLY A 81 6.39 7.69 4.74
C GLY A 81 7.34 8.52 5.60
N ASP A 82 6.82 9.52 6.32
CA ASP A 82 7.65 10.41 7.15
C ASP A 82 8.48 9.57 8.16
N PRO A 83 9.83 9.71 8.20
CA PRO A 83 10.67 9.01 9.18
C PRO A 83 10.30 9.27 10.66
N ASN A 84 9.57 10.36 10.95
CA ASN A 84 9.11 10.69 12.29
C ASN A 84 7.70 10.17 12.58
N SER A 85 7.02 9.61 11.58
CA SER A 85 5.73 8.96 11.81
C SER A 85 5.94 7.57 12.40
N PRO A 86 5.11 7.16 13.36
CA PRO A 86 5.18 5.82 13.92
C PRO A 86 4.90 4.80 12.82
N VAL A 87 5.58 3.64 12.87
CA VAL A 87 5.31 2.54 11.92
C VAL A 87 3.90 1.98 12.15
N GLY A 88 3.36 2.06 13.37
CA GLY A 88 1.99 1.62 13.66
C GLY A 88 1.87 0.09 13.69
N GLU A 89 0.82 -0.45 13.07
CA GLU A 89 0.54 -1.88 13.06
C GLU A 89 1.16 -2.64 11.88
N GLU A 90 2.07 -2.01 11.12
CA GLU A 90 2.63 -2.65 9.93
C GLU A 90 3.37 -3.95 10.28
N PRO A 91 3.06 -5.06 9.57
CA PRO A 91 3.55 -6.37 9.96
C PRO A 91 5.00 -6.57 9.54
N PHE A 92 5.76 -7.27 10.39
CA PHE A 92 7.13 -7.67 10.03
C PHE A 92 7.17 -8.71 8.90
N PRO A 93 8.23 -8.69 8.07
CA PRO A 93 9.29 -7.67 8.05
C PRO A 93 8.83 -6.35 7.43
N ASN A 94 9.31 -5.25 8.02
CA ASN A 94 9.08 -3.88 7.58
C ASN A 94 10.40 -3.10 7.72
N GLY A 95 10.63 -2.10 6.88
CA GLY A 95 11.91 -1.38 6.83
C GLY A 95 12.08 -0.35 7.95
N GLY A 96 11.27 -0.42 9.02
CA GLY A 96 11.28 0.57 10.10
C GLY A 96 10.78 1.95 9.71
N ARG A 97 10.09 2.11 8.57
CA ARG A 97 9.41 3.35 8.18
C ARG A 97 8.01 3.01 7.70
N ILE A 98 7.04 3.82 8.08
CA ILE A 98 5.65 3.61 7.66
C ILE A 98 5.53 3.62 6.13
N ASN A 99 4.75 2.71 5.56
CA ASN A 99 4.36 2.77 4.15
C ASN A 99 3.51 4.02 3.87
N MET A 100 3.57 4.54 2.66
CA MET A 100 2.60 5.54 2.19
C MET A 100 1.38 4.86 1.56
N GLY A 101 0.22 5.53 1.61
CA GLY A 101 -0.99 5.09 0.91
C GLY A 101 -2.06 4.54 1.85
N ALA A 102 -3.10 3.93 1.26
CA ALA A 102 -4.36 3.62 1.95
C ALA A 102 -4.21 2.69 3.17
N TYR A 103 -3.19 1.83 3.15
CA TYR A 103 -2.94 0.81 4.17
C TYR A 103 -1.69 1.11 5.02
N GLY A 104 -1.03 2.25 4.82
CA GLY A 104 0.12 2.63 5.64
C GLY A 104 -0.24 2.72 7.11
N GLY A 105 0.58 2.14 7.99
CA GLY A 105 0.38 2.13 9.43
C GLY A 105 -0.61 1.07 9.94
N THR A 106 -1.16 0.22 9.06
CA THR A 106 -2.19 -0.78 9.40
C THR A 106 -1.64 -2.20 9.42
N ALA A 107 -2.36 -3.12 10.07
CA ALA A 107 -2.03 -4.55 10.07
C ALA A 107 -2.04 -5.23 8.68
N GLU A 108 -2.61 -4.57 7.67
CA GLU A 108 -2.71 -5.06 6.30
C GLU A 108 -1.65 -4.43 5.38
N ALA A 109 -0.81 -3.54 5.93
CA ALA A 109 0.27 -2.91 5.19
C ALA A 109 1.21 -3.95 4.56
N SER A 110 1.69 -3.65 3.36
CA SER A 110 2.55 -4.57 2.61
C SER A 110 3.94 -4.63 3.20
N LYS A 111 4.54 -5.82 3.18
CA LYS A 111 5.84 -6.09 3.81
C LYS A 111 6.99 -5.62 2.92
N SER A 112 8.20 -5.59 3.47
CA SER A 112 9.42 -5.32 2.72
C SER A 112 10.59 -6.20 3.17
N TYR A 113 11.57 -6.37 2.28
CA TYR A 113 12.88 -6.93 2.57
C TYR A 113 13.90 -5.91 2.04
N PHE A 114 14.78 -5.36 2.88
CA PHE A 114 15.72 -4.33 2.44
C PHE A 114 16.79 -4.92 1.50
N GLY A 115 16.80 -4.50 0.24
CA GLY A 115 17.97 -4.58 -0.66
C GLY A 115 18.49 -5.97 -1.10
N GLU A 116 17.97 -7.07 -0.55
CA GLU A 116 18.45 -8.43 -0.80
C GLU A 116 17.29 -9.38 -1.23
N PRO A 117 17.58 -10.53 -1.86
CA PRO A 117 16.55 -11.48 -2.26
C PRO A 117 15.68 -11.94 -1.09
N VAL A 118 14.38 -12.15 -1.35
CA VAL A 118 13.37 -12.57 -0.38
C VAL A 118 13.89 -13.65 0.59
N CYS A 119 14.04 -13.26 1.86
CA CYS A 119 14.35 -14.21 2.92
C CYS A 119 13.12 -15.06 3.24
N GLU A 120 13.18 -16.37 3.07
CA GLU A 120 12.10 -17.26 3.54
C GLU A 120 12.20 -17.56 5.04
N THR A 121 13.31 -17.18 5.68
CA THR A 121 13.56 -17.44 7.10
C THR A 121 13.44 -16.16 7.90
N MET A 122 12.47 -16.10 8.80
CA MET A 122 12.37 -15.03 9.79
C MET A 122 13.46 -15.25 10.85
N ILE A 123 14.43 -14.35 10.92
CA ILE A 123 15.49 -14.36 11.93
C ILE A 123 15.11 -13.38 13.04
N ALA A 124 15.18 -13.82 14.30
CA ALA A 124 14.89 -12.92 15.41
C ALA A 124 15.94 -11.79 15.45
N GLY A 125 15.47 -10.54 15.36
CA GLY A 125 16.33 -9.35 15.33
C GLY A 125 16.70 -8.87 13.92
N ASP A 126 16.35 -9.62 12.87
CA ASP A 126 16.37 -9.15 11.48
C ASP A 126 15.08 -8.35 11.27
N ILE A 127 15.17 -7.06 11.57
CA ILE A 127 14.04 -6.14 11.58
C ILE A 127 13.74 -5.69 10.15
N ASN A 128 14.78 -5.43 9.36
CA ASN A 128 14.67 -4.90 7.99
C ASN A 128 14.42 -6.00 6.93
N GLY A 129 14.48 -7.28 7.32
CA GLY A 129 14.18 -8.43 6.47
C GLY A 129 15.28 -8.81 5.48
N ASP A 130 16.53 -8.36 5.66
CA ASP A 130 17.62 -8.58 4.69
C ASP A 130 18.37 -9.92 4.88
N CYS A 131 17.83 -10.83 5.70
CA CYS A 131 18.44 -12.09 6.15
C CYS A 131 19.67 -11.91 7.05
N ARG A 132 19.95 -10.72 7.57
CA ARG A 132 21.09 -10.47 8.44
C ARG A 132 20.61 -9.82 9.73
N VAL A 133 21.44 -9.96 10.76
CA VAL A 133 21.28 -9.21 11.99
C VAL A 133 22.56 -8.42 12.15
N ASP A 134 22.52 -7.14 11.79
CA ASP A 134 23.67 -6.25 11.86
C ASP A 134 23.34 -4.85 12.40
N PHE A 135 24.18 -3.86 12.10
CA PHE A 135 23.98 -2.50 12.61
C PHE A 135 22.77 -1.82 11.98
N ALA A 136 22.31 -2.23 10.80
CA ALA A 136 21.09 -1.69 10.20
C ALA A 136 19.85 -2.02 11.04
N ASP A 137 19.75 -3.25 11.55
CA ASP A 137 18.67 -3.64 12.45
C ASP A 137 18.74 -2.90 13.78
N LEU A 138 19.97 -2.74 14.30
CA LEU A 138 20.19 -2.00 15.53
C LEU A 138 19.79 -0.53 15.37
N ASP A 139 20.05 0.09 14.22
CA ASP A 139 19.67 1.46 13.93
C ASP A 139 18.15 1.62 13.89
N ILE A 140 17.43 0.70 13.24
CA ILE A 140 15.96 0.71 13.25
C ILE A 140 15.41 0.51 14.66
N LEU A 141 15.97 -0.45 15.40
CA LEU A 141 15.59 -0.67 16.80
C LEU A 141 15.85 0.57 17.66
N ALA A 142 16.98 1.24 17.47
CA ALA A 142 17.34 2.45 18.21
C ALA A 142 16.45 3.64 17.85
N LEU A 143 16.06 3.78 16.57
CA LEU A 143 15.11 4.80 16.11
C LEU A 143 13.75 4.65 16.79
N HIS A 144 13.27 3.42 16.96
CA HIS A 144 11.98 3.11 17.58
C HIS A 144 12.09 2.75 19.06
N TRP A 145 13.22 3.07 19.70
CA TRP A 145 13.46 2.69 21.09
C TRP A 145 12.44 3.35 22.01
N LEU A 146 11.70 2.52 22.76
CA LEU A 146 10.59 2.92 23.65
C LEU A 146 9.35 3.46 22.92
N GLU A 147 9.19 3.21 21.62
CA GLU A 147 7.94 3.47 20.93
C GLU A 147 6.78 2.67 21.56
N ASN A 148 5.62 3.31 21.69
CA ASN A 148 4.40 2.69 22.24
C ASN A 148 3.38 2.52 21.11
N GLY A 149 2.77 1.33 20.99
CA GLY A 149 1.78 0.99 19.94
C GLY A 149 0.40 1.66 20.10
N GLY A 150 0.35 2.93 20.47
CA GLY A 150 -0.90 3.66 20.56
C GLY A 150 -1.38 4.04 19.16
N ALA A 151 -2.52 3.47 18.73
CA ALA A 151 -3.30 4.00 17.62
C ALA A 151 -3.40 5.53 17.79
N SER A 152 -3.02 6.28 16.75
CA SER A 152 -3.24 7.72 16.71
C SER A 152 -4.72 7.97 16.99
N ALA A 153 -5.04 8.45 18.19
CA ALA A 153 -6.39 8.84 18.53
C ALA A 153 -6.79 9.94 17.55
N ILE A 154 -7.61 9.57 16.57
CA ILE A 154 -8.48 10.53 15.89
C ILE A 154 -9.18 11.25 17.04
N MET A 155 -8.90 12.54 17.22
CA MET A 155 -9.70 13.37 18.11
C MET A 155 -11.11 13.39 17.53
N ASP A 156 -11.97 12.51 18.04
CA ASP A 156 -13.41 12.70 18.00
C ASP A 156 -13.70 13.99 18.77
N TYR A 157 -13.91 15.08 18.03
CA TYR A 157 -14.54 16.26 18.60
C TYR A 157 -15.99 15.88 18.91
N PRO A 158 -16.44 15.93 20.18
CA PRO A 158 -17.82 15.61 20.49
C PRO A 158 -18.76 16.65 19.86
N GLU A 159 -19.79 16.19 19.14
CA GLU A 159 -20.91 17.02 18.73
C GLU A 159 -21.60 17.59 19.98
N GLU A 160 -21.63 18.92 20.08
CA GLU A 160 -22.45 19.63 21.06
C GLU A 160 -23.94 19.38 20.78
N LYS A 161 -24.71 19.11 21.85
CA LYS A 161 -26.17 19.07 21.85
C LYS A 161 -26.77 20.45 22.07
#